data_AF-A0A968J6L0-F1
#
_entry.id   AF-A0A968J6L0-F1
#
_cell.length_a   1.000
_cell.length_b   1.000
_cell.length_c   1.000
_cell.angle_alpha   90.00
_cell.angle_beta   90.00
_cell.angle_gamma   90.00
#
_symmetry.space_group_name_H-M   'P 1'
#
loop_
_entity.id
_entity.type
_entity.pdbx_description
1 polymer ?
#
loop_
_entity_poly.entity_id
_entity_poly.type
_entity_poly.pdbx_seq_one_letter_code
_entity_poly.pdbx_strand_id
1 'polypeptide(L)'
;MAGNTASTSPECSGSVSGSFNVFGVNSNSGGCPTGGSNIVPSVDISNILNPLADNGGFIPAAPVSTTTIQTQSLPAGSPAINAGDPNFTTPPDFDQRGSGFARIMGGRVDIGSFEVQDL
;
A
#
# COMPACT_ATOMS: atom_id res chain seq x y z
N MET A 1 -4.44 -0.37 -10.41
CA MET A 1 -4.46 0.19 -11.79
C MET A 1 -3.36 -0.50 -12.57
N ALA A 2 -3.62 -1.02 -13.77
CA ALA A 2 -2.68 -1.87 -14.52
C ALA A 2 -1.67 -1.09 -15.40
N GLY A 3 -1.56 0.23 -15.21
CA GLY A 3 -0.64 1.07 -16.01
C GLY A 3 -1.05 1.28 -17.47
N ASN A 4 -2.34 1.08 -17.80
CA ASN A 4 -2.84 1.37 -19.13
C ASN A 4 -3.02 2.89 -19.30
N THR A 5 -2.58 3.40 -20.45
CA THR A 5 -2.58 4.82 -20.83
C THR A 5 -3.74 5.19 -21.76
N ALA A 6 -4.69 4.29 -21.99
CA ALA A 6 -5.81 4.52 -22.88
C ALA A 6 -6.73 5.63 -22.34
N SER A 7 -7.12 6.54 -23.23
CA SER A 7 -8.02 7.66 -22.94
C SER A 7 -9.50 7.26 -22.81
N THR A 8 -9.82 5.97 -22.98
CA THR A 8 -11.17 5.40 -22.92
C THR A 8 -11.11 4.07 -22.15
N SER A 9 -12.12 3.81 -21.32
CA SER A 9 -12.18 2.67 -20.37
C SER A 9 -11.09 2.70 -19.28
N PRO A 10 -11.07 3.74 -18.43
CA PRO A 10 -10.12 3.79 -17.32
C PRO A 10 -10.32 2.65 -16.32
N GLU A 11 -9.24 2.29 -15.61
CA GLU A 11 -9.25 1.23 -14.59
C GLU A 11 -10.16 1.53 -13.39
N CYS A 12 -10.62 2.78 -13.25
CA CYS A 12 -11.57 3.20 -12.23
C CYS A 12 -12.73 3.99 -12.87
N SER A 13 -13.95 3.60 -12.53
CA SER A 13 -15.18 4.31 -12.89
C SER A 13 -15.93 4.73 -11.62
N GLY A 14 -16.22 6.03 -11.45
CA GLY A 14 -16.97 6.57 -10.31
C GLY A 14 -16.10 7.29 -9.27
N SER A 15 -16.75 7.86 -8.25
CA SER A 15 -16.06 8.63 -7.22
C SER A 15 -15.45 7.78 -6.11
N VAL A 16 -14.13 7.56 -6.18
CA VAL A 16 -13.37 7.04 -5.03
C VAL A 16 -12.98 8.23 -4.15
N SER A 17 -13.78 8.49 -3.11
CA SER A 17 -13.47 9.52 -2.12
C SER A 17 -12.59 8.92 -1.02
N GLY A 18 -11.30 9.23 -1.03
CA GLY A 18 -10.36 8.81 0.01
C GLY A 18 -9.02 9.57 -0.06
N SER A 19 -8.37 9.73 1.09
CA SER A 19 -7.00 10.25 1.22
C SER A 19 -6.05 9.13 1.65
N PHE A 20 -4.75 9.29 1.40
CA PHE A 20 -3.70 8.35 1.79
C PHE A 20 -3.80 6.96 1.14
N ASN A 21 -4.14 6.92 -0.15
CA ASN A 21 -4.12 5.70 -0.97
C ASN A 21 -2.76 5.50 -1.66
N VAL A 22 -2.33 4.24 -1.84
CA VAL A 22 -1.08 3.86 -2.56
C VAL A 22 -1.14 4.31 -4.03
N PHE A 23 -2.35 4.35 -4.57
CA PHE A 23 -2.63 4.80 -5.93
C PHE A 23 -3.65 5.93 -5.89
N GLY A 24 -3.14 7.15 -5.99
CA GLY A 24 -3.86 8.34 -6.38
C GLY A 24 -3.67 8.64 -7.85
N VAL A 25 -4.32 9.71 -8.30
CA VAL A 25 -4.23 10.21 -9.68
C VAL A 25 -3.70 11.65 -9.69
N ASN A 26 -2.69 11.94 -10.51
CA ASN A 26 -2.59 13.22 -11.21
C ASN A 26 -3.31 13.03 -12.55
N SER A 27 -3.59 14.12 -13.25
CA SER A 27 -4.24 14.14 -14.56
C SER A 27 -3.53 13.34 -15.67
N ASN A 28 -2.53 12.52 -15.36
CA ASN A 28 -1.78 11.66 -16.29
C ASN A 28 -2.25 10.19 -16.30
N SER A 29 -3.09 9.76 -15.35
CA SER A 29 -3.60 8.38 -15.28
C SER A 29 -5.12 8.33 -15.44
N GLY A 30 -5.60 8.48 -16.68
CA GLY A 30 -6.83 7.92 -17.27
C GLY A 30 -8.21 8.02 -16.60
N GLY A 31 -8.38 8.01 -15.28
CA GLY A 31 -9.70 8.12 -14.65
C GLY A 31 -9.76 7.53 -13.25
N CYS A 32 -9.77 8.40 -12.25
CA CYS A 32 -10.42 8.28 -10.94
C CYS A 32 -10.43 9.72 -10.37
N PRO A 33 -11.36 10.14 -9.49
CA PRO A 33 -11.48 11.54 -9.12
C PRO A 33 -10.36 12.02 -8.18
N THR A 34 -10.17 13.33 -8.23
CA THR A 34 -9.18 14.14 -7.52
C THR A 34 -9.48 14.33 -6.04
N GLY A 35 -8.44 14.30 -5.20
CA GLY A 35 -8.48 14.81 -3.83
C GLY A 35 -7.56 14.06 -2.85
N GLY A 36 -7.07 14.75 -1.83
CA GLY A 36 -6.37 14.14 -0.67
C GLY A 36 -4.87 13.89 -0.83
N SER A 37 -4.25 13.37 0.22
CA SER A 37 -2.81 13.02 0.32
C SER A 37 -2.49 11.65 -0.29
N ASN A 38 -3.05 11.35 -1.46
CA ASN A 38 -2.82 10.08 -2.15
C ASN A 38 -1.45 10.07 -2.85
N ILE A 39 -0.83 8.90 -2.96
CA ILE A 39 0.41 8.74 -3.73
C ILE A 39 0.06 8.75 -5.20
N VAL A 40 0.48 9.79 -5.90
CA VAL A 40 0.40 9.83 -7.35
C VAL A 40 1.69 9.24 -7.91
N PRO A 41 1.65 8.07 -8.59
CA PRO A 41 2.87 7.49 -9.14
C PRO A 41 3.51 8.42 -10.18
N SER A 42 4.62 9.05 -9.82
CA SER A 42 5.55 9.72 -10.76
C SER A 42 6.72 8.81 -11.14
N VAL A 43 6.76 7.60 -10.57
CA VAL A 43 7.78 6.57 -10.73
C VAL A 43 7.12 5.26 -11.14
N ASP A 44 7.92 4.33 -11.66
CA ASP A 44 7.45 2.98 -11.98
C ASP A 44 6.84 2.29 -10.77
N ILE A 45 5.84 1.45 -11.01
CA ILE A 45 5.13 0.68 -9.97
C ILE A 45 6.09 -0.15 -9.09
N SER A 46 7.17 -0.68 -9.68
CA SER A 46 8.20 -1.45 -8.98
C SER A 46 9.02 -0.62 -7.99
N ASN A 47 8.98 0.71 -8.09
CA ASN A 47 9.58 1.63 -7.12
C ASN A 47 8.59 2.03 -6.01
N ILE A 48 7.33 1.59 -6.09
CA ILE A 48 6.30 1.85 -5.07
C ILE A 48 6.01 0.57 -4.29
N LEU A 49 5.82 -0.55 -5.00
CA LEU A 49 5.50 -1.86 -4.43
C LEU A 49 6.36 -2.95 -5.08
N ASN A 50 6.91 -3.84 -4.26
CA ASN A 50 7.40 -5.12 -4.74
C ASN A 50 6.22 -6.05 -5.09
N PRO A 51 6.46 -7.09 -5.93
CA PRO A 51 5.46 -8.13 -6.18
C PRO A 51 4.96 -8.78 -4.89
N LEU A 52 3.74 -9.34 -4.95
CA LEU A 52 3.17 -10.11 -3.85
C LEU A 52 4.08 -11.31 -3.54
N ALA A 53 4.58 -11.39 -2.30
CA ALA A 53 5.52 -12.41 -1.88
C ALA A 53 5.35 -12.72 -0.38
N ASP A 54 5.96 -13.81 0.07
CA ASP A 54 6.15 -14.06 1.50
C ASP A 54 7.20 -13.10 2.05
N ASN A 55 6.75 -12.11 2.84
CA ASN A 55 7.62 -11.17 3.55
C ASN A 55 7.59 -11.42 5.08
N GLY A 56 7.39 -12.67 5.49
CA GLY A 56 7.47 -13.11 6.89
C GLY A 56 6.14 -13.14 7.64
N GLY A 57 5.00 -12.97 6.97
CA GLY A 57 3.68 -12.99 7.61
C GLY A 57 3.20 -14.39 7.95
N PHE A 58 2.59 -14.57 9.12
CA PHE A 58 2.17 -15.89 9.62
C PHE A 58 0.68 -15.93 9.98
N ILE A 59 0.00 -17.01 9.59
CA ILE A 59 -1.38 -17.30 10.01
C ILE A 59 -1.35 -18.30 11.17
N PRO A 60 -1.64 -17.89 12.43
CA PRO A 60 -1.78 -18.84 13.52
C PRO A 60 -2.96 -19.78 13.23
N ALA A 61 -2.70 -21.09 13.24
CA ALA A 61 -3.66 -22.20 13.05
C ALA A 61 -3.93 -22.71 11.62
N ALA A 62 -3.23 -22.24 10.57
CA ALA A 62 -3.32 -22.87 9.24
C ALA A 62 -2.30 -24.03 9.07
N PRO A 63 -2.60 -25.07 8.26
CA PRO A 63 -1.65 -26.16 7.98
C PRO A 63 -0.32 -25.63 7.40
N VAL A 64 0.81 -26.21 7.84
CA VAL A 64 2.20 -25.73 7.61
C VAL A 64 2.55 -25.47 6.12
N SER A 65 1.81 -26.10 5.20
CA SER A 65 2.05 -26.00 3.75
C SER A 65 1.36 -24.80 3.06
N THR A 66 0.59 -23.97 3.79
CA THR A 66 -0.16 -22.82 3.24
C THR A 66 -0.18 -21.60 4.18
N THR A 67 0.78 -21.47 5.11
CA THR A 67 0.64 -20.67 6.34
C THR A 67 1.16 -19.23 6.26
N THR A 68 1.61 -18.77 5.11
CA THR A 68 2.25 -17.46 4.99
C THR A 68 1.29 -16.41 4.46
N ILE A 69 1.19 -15.27 5.14
CA ILE A 69 0.47 -14.10 4.62
C ILE A 69 1.39 -13.43 3.61
N GLN A 70 1.00 -13.45 2.35
CA GLN A 70 1.71 -12.70 1.33
C GLN A 70 1.34 -11.22 1.39
N THR A 71 2.34 -10.37 1.26
CA THR A 71 2.19 -8.90 1.25
C THR A 71 2.98 -8.32 0.09
N GLN A 72 2.66 -7.09 -0.27
CA GLN A 72 3.51 -6.31 -1.17
C GLN A 72 4.42 -5.46 -0.29
N SER A 73 5.71 -5.81 -0.24
CA SER A 73 6.68 -5.02 0.52
C SER A 73 7.00 -3.71 -0.20
N LEU A 74 7.48 -2.73 0.56
CA LEU A 74 7.89 -1.44 0.02
C LEU A 74 9.39 -1.49 -0.31
N PRO A 75 9.80 -1.20 -1.56
CA PRO A 75 11.22 -1.02 -1.87
C PRO A 75 11.79 0.22 -1.17
N ALA A 76 13.11 0.26 -1.02
CA ALA A 76 13.77 1.41 -0.40
C ALA A 76 13.44 2.72 -1.15
N GLY A 77 13.08 3.75 -0.39
CA GLY A 77 12.68 5.05 -0.94
C GLY A 77 11.27 5.08 -1.55
N SER A 78 10.46 4.04 -1.36
CA SER A 78 9.07 4.03 -1.80
C SER A 78 8.31 5.24 -1.25
N PRO A 79 7.50 5.94 -2.06
CA PRO A 79 6.66 7.05 -1.59
C PRO A 79 5.57 6.60 -0.62
N ALA A 80 5.38 5.29 -0.41
CA ALA A 80 4.44 4.73 0.57
C ALA A 80 4.97 4.70 1.99
N ILE A 81 6.28 4.89 2.19
CA ILE A 81 6.90 4.89 3.51
C ILE A 81 6.53 6.17 4.27
N ASN A 82 6.08 6.03 5.52
CA ASN A 82 5.62 7.11 6.40
C ASN A 82 4.59 8.03 5.72
N ALA A 83 3.73 7.49 4.85
CA ALA A 83 2.86 8.27 3.96
C ALA A 83 1.37 8.22 4.31
N GLY A 84 0.94 7.41 5.28
CA GLY A 84 -0.47 7.15 5.62
C GLY A 84 -1.12 8.20 6.52
N ASP A 85 -2.39 8.06 6.88
CA ASP A 85 -3.09 9.10 7.66
C ASP A 85 -2.37 9.38 9.00
N PRO A 86 -1.89 10.62 9.28
CA PRO A 86 -1.29 10.94 10.57
C PRO A 86 -2.29 10.86 11.74
N ASN A 87 -3.60 10.93 11.46
CA ASN A 87 -4.67 10.75 12.44
C ASN A 87 -5.26 9.34 12.37
N PHE A 88 -4.51 8.36 11.85
CA PHE A 88 -4.95 6.97 11.85
C PHE A 88 -5.32 6.52 13.26
N THR A 89 -6.58 6.10 13.43
CA THR A 89 -7.06 5.54 14.70
C THR A 89 -6.66 4.07 14.78
N THR A 90 -5.75 3.72 15.69
CA THR A 90 -5.56 2.33 16.15
C THR A 90 -6.91 1.73 16.51
N PRO A 91 -7.26 0.49 16.11
CA PRO A 91 -6.42 -0.63 15.62
C PRO A 91 -6.24 -0.73 14.08
N PRO A 92 -5.25 -1.49 13.56
CA PRO A 92 -4.48 -2.56 14.24
C PRO A 92 -3.07 -2.19 14.74
N ASP A 93 -2.59 -2.90 15.77
CA ASP A 93 -1.25 -2.76 16.37
C ASP A 93 -0.13 -3.32 15.48
N PHE A 94 -0.49 -4.23 14.57
CA PHE A 94 0.42 -4.88 13.62
C PHE A 94 -0.02 -4.63 12.18
N ASP A 95 0.91 -4.75 11.24
CA ASP A 95 0.56 -4.84 9.82
C ASP A 95 -0.05 -6.21 9.46
N GLN A 96 -0.35 -6.45 8.18
CA GLN A 96 -1.04 -7.69 7.78
C GLN A 96 -0.24 -8.97 8.05
N ARG A 97 1.07 -8.88 8.28
CA ARG A 97 1.92 -10.03 8.63
C ARG A 97 1.67 -10.55 10.04
N GLY A 98 1.11 -9.71 10.91
CA GLY A 98 0.72 -10.06 12.28
C GLY A 98 1.79 -9.75 13.33
N SER A 99 1.72 -10.45 14.47
CA SER A 99 2.59 -10.20 15.63
C SER A 99 4.08 -10.19 15.26
N GLY A 100 4.82 -9.20 15.75
CA GLY A 100 6.22 -8.97 15.40
C GLY A 100 6.44 -7.96 14.27
N PHE A 101 5.38 -7.50 13.60
CA PHE A 101 5.43 -6.47 12.57
C PHE A 101 4.56 -5.29 12.99
N ALA A 102 5.13 -4.33 13.71
CA ALA A 102 4.38 -3.19 14.25
C ALA A 102 3.74 -2.39 13.12
N ARG A 103 2.54 -1.85 13.34
CA ARG A 103 1.83 -1.04 12.34
C ARG A 103 2.42 0.36 12.16
N ILE A 104 3.27 0.81 13.08
CA ILE A 104 3.95 2.11 13.02
C ILE A 104 5.39 1.91 13.53
N MET A 105 6.37 2.10 12.66
CA MET A 105 7.80 2.06 13.04
C MET A 105 8.52 3.40 12.83
N GLY A 106 8.21 4.11 11.74
CA GLY A 106 8.84 5.40 11.40
C GLY A 106 8.18 6.66 11.98
N GLY A 107 7.26 6.49 12.93
CA GLY A 107 6.46 7.58 13.51
C GLY A 107 5.20 7.93 12.73
N ARG A 108 5.01 7.37 11.52
CA ARG A 108 3.77 7.48 10.74
C ARG A 108 3.54 6.16 9.99
N VAL A 109 2.29 5.73 9.90
CA VAL A 109 1.94 4.48 9.21
C VAL A 109 2.28 4.56 7.72
N ASP A 110 2.84 3.48 7.18
CA ASP A 110 3.04 3.29 5.75
C ASP A 110 1.68 3.06 5.06
N ILE A 111 1.56 3.50 3.81
CA ILE A 111 0.35 3.19 3.04
C ILE A 111 0.43 1.76 2.50
N GLY A 112 -0.50 0.91 2.95
CA GLY A 112 -0.67 -0.43 2.41
C GLY A 112 -0.87 -1.49 3.49
N SER A 113 -0.48 -2.72 3.16
CA SER A 113 -0.56 -3.89 4.03
C SER A 113 0.73 -4.20 4.80
N PHE A 114 1.81 -3.50 4.47
CA PHE A 114 3.16 -3.74 4.96
C PHE A 114 3.73 -2.46 5.55
N GLU A 115 4.37 -2.56 6.72
CA GLU A 115 5.14 -1.50 7.37
C GLU A 115 6.63 -1.84 7.32
N VAL A 116 7.47 -0.92 6.83
CA VAL A 116 8.93 -1.06 6.88
C VAL A 116 9.40 -1.06 8.33
N GLN A 117 10.10 -2.13 8.74
CA GLN A 117 10.50 -2.31 10.14
C GLN A 117 11.90 -1.75 10.46
N ASP A 118 12.73 -1.52 9.44
CA ASP A 118 14.09 -0.98 9.58
C ASP A 118 14.19 0.32 8.74
N LEU A 119 14.28 1.47 9.40
CA LEU A 119 14.42 2.79 8.78
C LEU A 119 15.76 3.43 9.10
#